data_AF-A0A7V0W8V9-F1
#
_entry.id   AF-A0A7V0W8V9-F1
#
_cell.length_a   1.000
_cell.length_b   1.000
_cell.length_c   1.000
_cell.angle_alpha   90.00
_cell.angle_beta   90.00
_cell.angle_gamma   90.00
#
_symmetry.space_group_name_H-M   'P 1'
#
loop_
_entity.id
_entity.type
_entity.pdbx_description
1 polymer ?
#
loop_
_entity_poly.entity_id
_entity_poly.type
_entity_poly.pdbx_seq_one_letter_code
_entity_poly.pdbx_strand_id
1 'polypeptide(L)'
;MEEKEKEIREENRKIRFLRFLVDLSLQSIQEEDLSLEEARKRVEELKRVACHLFPGKEEVFELVYRPRFNRAIQVKFGVTSRTS
;
A
#
# COMPACT_ATOMS: atom_id res chain seq x y z
N MET A 1 32.28 5.80 -6.51
CA MET A 1 31.26 5.67 -7.58
C MET A 1 30.38 4.45 -7.32
N GLU A 2 30.95 3.30 -6.93
CA GLU A 2 30.20 2.07 -6.59
C GLU A 2 29.18 2.19 -5.44
N GLU A 3 29.42 2.99 -4.39
CA GLU A 3 28.46 3.10 -3.27
C GLU A 3 27.13 3.76 -3.67
N LYS A 4 27.16 4.80 -4.50
CA LYS A 4 25.95 5.45 -5.01
C LYS A 4 25.12 4.49 -5.86
N GLU A 5 25.76 3.64 -6.66
CA GLU A 5 25.07 2.64 -7.47
C GLU A 5 24.43 1.55 -6.62
N LYS A 6 25.08 1.15 -5.51
CA LYS A 6 24.52 0.22 -4.52
C LYS A 6 23.29 0.82 -3.84
N GLU A 7 23.38 2.06 -3.35
CA GLU A 7 22.24 2.77 -2.73
C GLU A 7 21.05 2.88 -3.69
N ILE A 8 21.28 3.31 -4.94
CA ILE A 8 20.23 3.41 -5.97
C ILE A 8 19.62 2.03 -6.24
N ARG A 9 20.42 0.97 -6.28
CA ARG A 9 19.92 -0.40 -6.50
C ARG A 9 19.07 -0.88 -5.33
N GLU A 10 19.45 -0.56 -4.10
CA GLU A 10 18.68 -0.89 -2.90
C GLU A 10 17.36 -0.11 -2.83
N GLU A 11 17.38 1.20 -3.10
CA GLU A 11 16.16 2.00 -3.17
C GLU A 11 15.21 1.45 -4.24
N ASN A 12 15.71 1.16 -5.44
CA ASN A 12 14.91 0.54 -6.50
C ASN A 12 14.34 -0.83 -6.09
N ARG A 13 15.09 -1.62 -5.30
CA ARG A 13 14.62 -2.90 -4.78
C ARG A 13 13.48 -2.70 -3.78
N LYS A 14 13.60 -1.74 -2.86
CA LYS A 14 12.55 -1.38 -1.90
C LYS A 14 11.29 -0.88 -2.61
N ILE A 15 11.43 -0.07 -3.67
CA ILE A 15 10.31 0.45 -4.45
C ILE A 15 9.57 -0.70 -5.16
N ARG A 16 10.31 -1.60 -5.82
CA ARG A 16 9.71 -2.78 -6.48
C ARG A 16 9.00 -3.69 -5.49
N PHE A 17 9.62 -3.93 -4.33
CA PHE A 17 9.03 -4.76 -3.28
C PHE A 17 7.74 -4.14 -2.73
N LEU A 18 7.74 -2.83 -2.48
CA LEU A 18 6.55 -2.13 -2.01
C LEU A 18 5.42 -2.18 -3.05
N ARG A 19 5.72 -1.95 -4.33
CA ARG A 19 4.73 -2.06 -5.42
C ARG A 19 4.11 -3.46 -5.46
N PHE A 20 4.93 -4.50 -5.39
CA PHE A 20 4.46 -5.88 -5.35
C PHE A 20 3.51 -6.14 -4.17
N LEU A 21 3.86 -5.68 -2.96
CA LEU A 21 3.00 -5.85 -1.79
C LEU A 21 1.68 -5.06 -1.90
N VAL A 22 1.72 -3.88 -2.49
CA VAL A 22 0.51 -3.08 -2.79
C VAL A 22 -0.40 -3.85 -3.73
N ASP A 23 0.14 -4.32 -4.85
CA ASP A 23 -0.62 -5.03 -5.87
C ASP A 23 -1.23 -6.32 -5.30
N LEU A 24 -0.44 -7.08 -4.52
CA LEU A 24 -0.93 -8.27 -3.81
C LEU A 24 -2.04 -7.94 -2.81
N SER A 25 -1.90 -6.84 -2.05
CA SER A 25 -2.92 -6.42 -1.08
C SER A 25 -4.20 -5.96 -1.77
N LEU A 26 -4.10 -5.28 -2.92
CA LEU A 26 -5.25 -4.89 -3.74
C LEU A 26 -5.97 -6.11 -4.31
N GLN A 27 -5.22 -7.09 -4.82
CA GLN A 27 -5.78 -8.33 -5.34
C GLN A 27 -6.44 -9.15 -4.23
N SER A 28 -5.78 -9.30 -3.07
CA SER A 28 -6.34 -9.94 -1.88
C SER A 28 -7.66 -9.29 -1.45
N ILE A 29 -7.69 -7.95 -1.40
CA ILE A 29 -8.93 -7.22 -1.13
C ILE A 29 -10.00 -7.55 -2.16
N GLN A 30 -9.70 -7.73 -3.45
CA GLN A 30 -10.70 -8.03 -4.48
C GLN A 30 -11.17 -9.50 -4.48
N GLU A 31 -10.26 -10.46 -4.36
CA GLU A 31 -10.51 -11.89 -4.60
C GLU A 31 -10.90 -12.67 -3.33
N GLU A 32 -10.34 -12.34 -2.16
CA GLU A 32 -10.56 -13.12 -0.94
C GLU A 32 -11.86 -12.73 -0.23
N ASP A 33 -12.50 -13.65 0.48
CA ASP A 33 -13.71 -13.37 1.27
C ASP A 33 -13.33 -12.68 2.60
N LEU A 34 -12.79 -11.46 2.47
CA LEU A 34 -12.36 -10.61 3.58
C LEU A 34 -13.51 -9.74 4.05
N SER A 35 -13.59 -9.51 5.35
CA SER A 35 -14.43 -8.46 5.93
C SER A 35 -13.83 -7.07 5.70
N LEU A 36 -14.67 -6.04 5.82
CA LEU A 36 -14.24 -4.64 5.71
C LEU A 36 -13.12 -4.29 6.71
N GLU A 37 -13.18 -4.86 7.92
CA GLU A 37 -12.19 -4.62 8.96
C GLU A 37 -10.85 -5.26 8.61
N GLU A 38 -10.85 -6.49 8.09
CA GLU A 38 -9.63 -7.17 7.63
C GLU A 38 -8.99 -6.45 6.45
N ALA A 39 -9.80 -5.96 5.49
CA ALA A 39 -9.30 -5.15 4.39
C ALA A 39 -8.60 -3.87 4.90
N ARG A 40 -9.18 -3.18 5.89
CA ARG A 40 -8.57 -1.98 6.50
C ARG A 40 -7.31 -2.31 7.28
N LYS A 41 -7.31 -3.42 8.03
CA LYS A 41 -6.14 -3.90 8.76
C LYS A 41 -4.99 -4.22 7.80
N ARG A 42 -5.28 -4.82 6.65
CA ARG A 42 -4.29 -5.11 5.60
C ARG A 42 -3.62 -3.85 5.07
N VAL A 43 -4.40 -2.80 4.83
CA VAL A 43 -3.88 -1.49 4.40
C VAL A 43 -2.97 -0.89 5.47
N GLU A 44 -3.33 -1.00 6.74
CA GLU A 44 -2.54 -0.50 7.87
C GLU A 44 -1.22 -1.28 8.04
N GLU A 45 -1.24 -2.60 7.87
CA GLU A 45 -0.03 -3.44 7.86
C GLU A 45 0.92 -3.03 6.74
N LEU A 46 0.39 -2.84 5.52
CA LEU A 46 1.18 -2.40 4.38
C LEU A 46 1.80 -1.01 4.59
N LYS A 47 1.05 -0.10 5.22
CA LYS A 47 1.56 1.21 5.61
C LYS A 47 2.76 1.08 6.55
N ARG A 48 2.66 0.25 7.59
CA ARG A 48 3.78 0.01 8.53
C ARG A 48 5.02 -0.53 7.81
N VAL A 49 4.84 -1.46 6.87
CA VAL A 49 5.95 -1.98 6.05
C VAL A 49 6.56 -0.86 5.19
N ALA A 50 5.73 -0.01 4.57
CA ALA A 50 6.20 1.12 3.79
C ALA A 50 7.01 2.12 4.63
N CYS A 51 6.52 2.47 5.83
CA CYS A 51 7.22 3.33 6.78
C CYS A 51 8.57 2.75 7.20
N HIS A 52 8.65 1.42 7.38
CA HIS A 52 9.90 0.74 7.72
C HIS A 52 10.90 0.74 6.55
N LEU A 53 10.42 0.56 5.31
CA LEU A 53 11.26 0.59 4.11
C LEU A 53 11.75 1.99 3.76
N PHE A 54 10.90 2.99 3.99
CA PHE A 54 11.13 4.40 3.64
C PHE A 54 10.79 5.31 4.84
N PRO A 55 11.65 5.36 5.87
CA PRO A 55 11.44 6.24 7.01
C PRO A 55 11.34 7.70 6.55
N GLY A 56 10.30 8.40 7.02
CA GLY A 56 10.03 9.80 6.66
C GLY A 56 9.32 10.03 5.33
N LYS A 57 8.93 8.97 4.58
CA LYS A 57 8.14 9.09 3.33
C LYS A 57 6.70 8.58 3.48
N GLU A 58 6.17 8.60 4.69
CA GLU A 58 4.85 8.05 5.02
C GLU A 58 3.71 8.80 4.31
N GLU A 59 3.83 10.12 4.22
CA GLU A 59 2.85 10.98 3.57
C GLU A 59 2.72 10.69 2.06
N VAL A 60 3.84 10.33 1.41
CA VAL A 60 3.84 9.91 0.00
C VAL A 60 3.06 8.59 -0.16
N PHE A 61 3.20 7.66 0.79
CA PHE A 61 2.45 6.42 0.76
C PHE A 61 0.94 6.68 0.89
N GLU A 62 0.55 7.55 1.83
CA GLU A 62 -0.82 7.98 2.05
C GLU A 62 -1.43 8.63 0.81
N LEU A 63 -0.71 9.53 0.15
CA LEU A 63 -1.20 10.23 -1.04
C LEU A 63 -1.31 9.31 -2.26
N VAL A 64 -0.39 8.37 -2.43
CA VAL A 64 -0.29 7.55 -3.64
C VAL A 64 -1.13 6.27 -3.54
N TYR A 65 -1.08 5.56 -2.42
CA TYR A 65 -1.67 4.22 -2.32
C TYR A 65 -3.04 4.19 -1.66
N ARG A 66 -3.28 5.06 -0.68
CA ARG A 66 -4.55 5.09 0.05
C ARG A 66 -5.77 5.34 -0.84
N PRO A 67 -5.73 6.22 -1.87
CA PRO A 67 -6.86 6.37 -2.79
C PRO A 67 -7.18 5.08 -3.57
N ARG A 68 -6.16 4.28 -3.91
CA ARG A 68 -6.34 3.01 -4.63
C ARG A 68 -7.01 1.96 -3.75
N PHE A 69 -6.56 1.85 -2.50
CA PHE A 69 -7.17 0.96 -1.50
C PHE A 69 -8.60 1.37 -1.18
N ASN A 70 -8.85 2.65 -0.96
CA ASN A 70 -10.21 3.16 -0.73
C ASN A 70 -11.12 2.81 -1.91
N ARG A 71 -10.65 2.96 -3.15
CA ARG A 71 -11.43 2.57 -4.33
C ARG A 71 -11.70 1.06 -4.37
N ALA A 72 -10.71 0.22 -4.10
CA ALA A 72 -10.90 -1.23 -4.08
C ALA A 72 -11.91 -1.66 -3.00
N ILE A 73 -11.80 -1.09 -1.81
CA ILE A 73 -12.73 -1.32 -0.69
C ILE A 73 -14.14 -0.81 -1.05
N GLN A 74 -14.26 0.38 -1.63
CA GLN A 74 -15.54 0.94 -2.06
C GLN A 74 -16.24 0.05 -3.09
N VAL A 75 -15.49 -0.43 -4.10
CA VAL A 75 -16.04 -1.29 -5.15
C VAL A 75 -16.50 -2.62 -4.57
N LYS A 76 -15.73 -3.22 -3.66
CA LYS A 76 -16.08 -4.53 -3.09
C LYS A 76 -17.21 -4.48 -2.06
N PHE A 77 -17.14 -3.54 -1.13
CA PHE A 77 -18.03 -3.49 0.03
C PHE A 77 -19.16 -2.48 -0.12
N GLY A 78 -19.20 -1.71 -1.21
CA GLY A 78 -20.24 -0.70 -1.45
C GLY A 78 -20.21 0.47 -0.45
N VAL A 79 -19.11 0.63 0.30
CA VAL A 79 -18.96 1.67 1.33
C VAL A 79 -18.69 3.01 0.64
N THR A 80 -19.72 3.56 -0.01
CA THR A 80 -19.67 4.97 -0.41
C THR A 80 -19.47 5.76 0.88
N SER A 81 -18.35 6.49 0.97
CA SER A 81 -18.23 7.58 1.92
C SER A 81 -19.34 8.55 1.54
N ARG A 82 -20.55 8.34 2.08
CA ARG A 82 -21.59 9.36 2.06
C ARG A 82 -21.10 10.40 3.04
N THR A 83 -20.22 11.25 2.53
CA THR A 83 -19.89 12.55 3.11
C THR A 83 -21.23 13.21 3.41
N SER A 84 -21.53 13.33 4.70
CA SER A 84 -22.54 14.21 5.27
C SER A 84 -21.80 15.10 6.26
#